data_AF-A0A9P8ZZS2-F1
#
_entry.id   AF-A0A9P8ZZS2-F1
#
_cell.length_a   1.000
_cell.length_b   1.000
_cell.length_c   1.000
_cell.angle_alpha   90.00
_cell.angle_beta   90.00
_cell.angle_gamma   90.00
#
_symmetry.space_group_name_H-M   'P 1'
#
loop_
_entity.id
_entity.type
_entity.pdbx_description
1 polymer ?
#
loop_
_entity_poly.entity_id
_entity_poly.type
_entity_poly.pdbx_seq_one_letter_code
_entity_poly.pdbx_strand_id
1 'polypeptide(L)'
;MEASIGTENEAEDDHYDSSYTTAEGTTGLKIVIDLESSPSTLPGHYIQSAAPIPSRPSRDLITRGVITIENARKYQRVYQDRLDHFLYGPLGDYSNATFEEIQHKSPILGTVVCAIGALHSASADYESLYREFIGLSAAMSFSKTNVVDDVRALCIGAFWMSDLSSSLVSLAVRIATELQLYRSFSKALQGDREHYSRARLYYLVYACDHHLSIPYGRPPITRECEAIRDVRKFLTCKHAKEDDARLVSQVLRWSVCTNVYDTFGADVDRALSDDDIPKVRRFSIALDNLRVEWGERFTPNAHVGNYPRKGVSIQYHFAKLYLFSHALRGQSSNQAQPKSWDTDMELYELANSAILSAVSILRAVVSDTEIQSFLNGLPTYFHVMIAFAVVFLLKMSTRFSNAFQMNVQEIQRLMSQLMNVLRSVSKTMHPRHLLIVIKDCLENALERNFPMTDTIFNDAPGFPHTFQASEPNQGYRGDLFGDDTLNGYFLNEYDFLVNHFQEPAL
;
A
#
# COMPACT_ATOMS: atom_id res chain seq x y z
N MET A 1 30.30 48.08 66.17
CA MET A 1 29.96 49.35 65.51
C MET A 1 30.87 49.44 64.28
N GLU A 2 30.54 48.76 63.18
CA GLU A 2 29.47 49.09 62.20
C GLU A 2 29.74 50.45 61.53
N ALA A 3 29.65 50.65 60.22
CA ALA A 3 28.88 49.92 59.21
C ALA A 3 29.54 49.97 57.82
N SER A 4 29.14 49.00 57.00
CA SER A 4 29.53 48.73 55.61
C SER A 4 28.69 49.55 54.62
N ILE A 5 29.30 49.95 53.50
CA ILE A 5 28.66 50.65 52.38
C ILE A 5 28.10 49.60 51.40
N GLY A 6 26.82 49.75 51.03
CA GLY A 6 26.08 48.84 50.16
C GLY A 6 25.91 49.37 48.72
N THR A 7 26.38 48.56 47.78
CA THR A 7 25.95 48.25 46.41
C THR A 7 24.81 49.03 45.74
N GLU A 8 25.12 49.62 44.58
CA GLU A 8 24.22 49.80 43.43
C GLU A 8 24.14 48.47 42.63
N ASN A 9 22.94 48.08 42.20
CA ASN A 9 22.74 47.07 41.17
C ASN A 9 21.63 47.57 40.24
N GLU A 10 21.99 47.74 38.98
CA GLU A 10 21.12 48.11 37.86
C GLU A 10 20.09 47.01 37.60
N ALA A 11 18.82 47.38 37.46
CA ALA A 11 17.77 46.50 36.99
C ALA A 11 17.62 46.68 35.47
N GLU A 12 17.90 45.62 34.71
CA GLU A 12 17.55 45.50 33.29
C GLU A 12 16.02 45.52 33.13
N ASP A 13 15.55 46.39 32.25
CA ASP A 13 14.14 46.61 31.93
C ASP A 13 13.69 45.57 30.89
N ASP A 14 12.94 44.54 31.33
CA ASP A 14 12.34 43.52 30.45
C ASP A 14 11.22 44.15 29.60
N HIS A 15 11.50 44.37 28.31
CA HIS A 15 10.51 44.81 27.34
C HIS A 15 9.49 43.69 27.07
N TYR A 16 8.32 43.75 27.73
CA TYR A 16 7.19 42.85 27.48
C TYR A 16 6.60 43.13 26.09
N ASP A 17 6.81 42.22 25.15
CA ASP A 17 6.18 42.22 23.83
C ASP A 17 4.66 41.95 23.97
N SER A 18 3.81 42.96 23.73
CA SER A 18 2.36 42.91 24.00
C SER A 18 1.54 42.14 22.94
N SER A 19 2.21 41.41 22.05
CA SER A 19 1.61 40.75 20.88
C SER A 19 0.98 39.37 21.18
N TYR A 20 1.19 38.83 22.38
CA TYR A 20 0.70 37.51 22.78
C TYR A 20 0.01 37.53 24.14
N THR A 21 -1.16 36.88 24.23
CA THR A 21 -1.80 36.60 25.54
C THR A 21 -1.68 35.13 25.88
N THR A 22 -1.21 34.84 27.09
CA THR A 22 -0.99 33.47 27.59
C THR A 22 -1.88 33.17 28.79
N ALA A 23 -2.54 32.01 28.76
CA ALA A 23 -3.26 31.46 29.90
C ALA A 23 -2.80 30.01 30.16
N GLU A 24 -2.54 29.69 31.43
CA GLU A 24 -2.27 28.33 31.91
C GLU A 24 -3.48 27.80 32.67
N GLY A 25 -4.06 26.71 32.16
CA GLY A 25 -5.15 26.02 32.84
C GLY A 25 -4.63 24.98 33.84
N THR A 26 -5.50 24.52 34.74
CA THR A 26 -5.26 23.42 35.71
C THR A 26 -4.83 22.09 35.08
N THR A 27 -4.91 21.97 33.75
CA THR A 27 -4.48 20.81 32.95
C THR A 27 -3.01 20.87 32.50
N GLY A 28 -2.27 21.94 32.79
CA GLY A 28 -0.90 22.15 32.29
C GLY A 28 -0.82 22.51 30.80
N LEU A 29 -1.97 22.79 30.15
CA LEU A 29 -1.99 23.37 28.81
C LEU A 29 -1.69 24.88 28.88
N LYS A 30 -0.63 25.30 28.19
CA LYS A 30 -0.38 26.71 27.88
C LYS A 30 -0.93 27.02 26.50
N ILE A 31 -1.86 27.96 26.44
CA ILE A 31 -2.44 28.46 25.19
C ILE A 31 -1.90 29.87 24.94
N VAL A 32 -1.35 30.09 23.75
CA VAL A 32 -0.87 31.37 23.24
C VAL A 32 -1.88 31.86 22.21
N ILE A 33 -2.46 33.04 22.43
CA ILE A 33 -3.32 33.69 21.45
C ILE A 33 -2.49 34.69 20.64
N ASP A 34 -2.43 34.49 19.32
CA ASP A 34 -1.74 35.36 18.38
C ASP A 34 -2.71 36.43 17.84
N LEU A 35 -2.46 37.70 18.18
CA LEU A 35 -3.29 38.83 17.78
C LEU A 35 -2.80 39.53 16.50
N GLU A 36 -1.58 39.20 16.03
CA GLU A 36 -0.96 39.78 14.83
C GLU A 36 -1.34 39.02 13.55
N SER A 37 -1.87 37.79 13.71
CA SER A 37 -2.36 36.99 12.60
C SER A 37 -3.49 37.70 11.82
N SER A 38 -3.34 37.78 10.49
CA SER A 38 -4.34 38.41 9.59
C SER A 38 -5.73 37.78 9.75
N PRO A 39 -6.83 38.56 9.67
CA PRO A 39 -8.21 38.06 9.76
C PRO A 39 -8.55 36.89 8.82
N SER A 40 -7.82 36.76 7.71
CA SER A 40 -7.99 35.66 6.73
C SER A 40 -7.29 34.35 7.11
N THR A 41 -6.52 34.33 8.21
CA THR A 41 -5.84 33.13 8.71
C THR A 41 -6.84 32.14 9.32
N LEU A 42 -6.45 30.86 9.36
CA LEU A 42 -7.33 29.82 9.87
C LEU A 42 -7.51 29.94 11.39
N PRO A 43 -8.70 29.61 11.94
CA PRO A 43 -8.98 29.78 13.37
C PRO A 43 -7.94 29.18 14.32
N GLY A 44 -7.34 28.04 13.98
CA GLY A 44 -6.30 27.41 14.80
C GLY A 44 -4.96 28.14 14.85
N HIS A 45 -4.67 29.10 13.95
CA HIS A 45 -3.42 29.87 14.00
C HIS A 45 -3.43 30.89 15.13
N TYR A 46 -4.62 31.41 15.47
CA TYR A 46 -4.83 32.30 16.60
C TYR A 46 -4.67 31.60 17.95
N ILE A 47 -4.59 30.25 18.00
CA ILE A 47 -4.59 29.50 19.25
C ILE A 47 -3.49 28.43 19.18
N GLN A 48 -2.32 28.72 19.73
CA GLN A 48 -1.19 27.80 19.74
C GLN A 48 -1.06 27.13 21.11
N SER A 49 -0.91 25.81 21.14
CA SER A 49 -0.63 25.08 22.37
C SER A 49 0.88 24.94 22.55
N ALA A 50 1.43 25.55 23.60
CA ALA A 50 2.83 25.45 23.98
C ALA A 50 2.99 24.35 25.05
N ALA A 51 3.12 23.09 24.63
CA ALA A 51 3.52 22.01 25.53
C ALA A 51 5.04 21.79 25.44
N PRO A 52 5.74 21.52 26.57
CA PRO A 52 7.15 21.18 26.53
C PRO A 52 7.37 19.93 25.66
N ILE A 53 8.34 20.01 24.76
CA ILE A 53 8.71 18.96 23.80
C ILE A 53 9.47 17.86 24.58
N PRO A 54 8.90 16.66 24.78
CA PRO A 54 9.67 15.58 25.38
C PRO A 54 10.76 15.15 24.40
N SER A 55 12.00 15.00 24.89
CA SER A 55 13.09 14.45 24.07
C SER A 55 12.80 12.98 23.75
N ARG A 56 12.96 12.60 22.49
CA ARG A 56 12.82 11.20 22.08
C ARG A 56 14.02 10.41 22.63
N PRO A 57 13.81 9.32 23.39
CA PRO A 57 14.93 8.51 23.85
C PRO A 57 15.65 7.88 22.64
N SER A 58 16.97 8.03 22.60
CA SER A 58 17.80 7.37 21.59
C SER A 58 17.67 5.86 21.73
N ARG A 59 17.28 5.19 20.64
CA ARG A 59 17.20 3.73 20.55
C ARG A 59 18.19 3.26 19.50
N ASP A 60 19.45 3.14 19.89
CA ASP A 60 20.48 2.62 19.00
C ASP A 60 20.37 1.09 18.87
N LEU A 61 20.18 0.63 17.63
CA LEU A 61 20.02 -0.79 17.30
C LEU A 61 21.28 -1.60 17.60
N ILE A 62 22.44 -0.98 17.39
CA ILE A 62 23.73 -1.66 17.41
C ILE A 62 24.20 -1.86 18.86
N THR A 63 24.20 -0.80 19.67
CA THR A 63 24.59 -0.86 21.08
C THR A 63 23.69 -1.79 21.89
N ARG A 64 22.41 -1.92 21.50
CA ARG A 64 21.45 -2.84 22.11
C ARG A 64 21.58 -4.29 21.61
N GLY A 65 22.46 -4.56 20.65
CA GLY A 65 22.67 -5.89 20.08
C GLY A 65 21.48 -6.42 19.29
N VAL A 66 20.61 -5.56 18.75
CA VAL A 66 19.46 -5.99 17.93
C VAL A 66 19.96 -6.60 16.61
N ILE A 67 20.96 -5.96 16.01
CA ILE A 67 21.70 -6.42 14.83
C ILE A 67 23.15 -5.94 14.90
N THR A 68 24.04 -6.56 14.12
CA THR A 68 25.43 -6.07 13.97
C THR A 68 25.50 -4.91 12.98
N ILE A 69 26.56 -4.09 13.07
CA ILE A 69 26.77 -2.97 12.15
C ILE A 69 27.02 -3.43 10.71
N GLU A 70 27.67 -4.58 10.53
CA GLU A 70 27.91 -5.20 9.23
C GLU A 70 26.59 -5.59 8.56
N ASN A 71 25.68 -6.20 9.32
CA ASN A 71 24.36 -6.57 8.85
C ASN A 71 23.50 -5.32 8.56
N ALA A 72 23.54 -4.32 9.43
CA ALA A 72 22.84 -3.04 9.21
C ALA A 72 23.23 -2.41 7.87
N ARG A 73 24.53 -2.24 7.62
CA ARG A 73 25.06 -1.71 6.35
C ARG A 73 24.72 -2.59 5.16
N LYS A 74 24.75 -3.92 5.31
CA LYS A 74 24.35 -4.86 4.24
C LYS A 74 22.88 -4.68 3.87
N TYR A 75 21.97 -4.66 4.86
CA TYR A 75 20.54 -4.50 4.60
C TYR A 75 20.20 -3.13 4.03
N GLN A 76 20.87 -2.09 4.52
CA GLN A 76 20.72 -0.75 3.96
C GLN A 76 21.08 -0.70 2.47
N ARG A 77 22.19 -1.31 2.05
CA ARG A 77 22.57 -1.38 0.61
C ARG A 77 21.51 -2.11 -0.21
N VAL A 78 21.02 -3.26 0.27
CA VAL A 78 19.94 -3.99 -0.41
C VAL A 78 18.71 -3.10 -0.63
N TYR A 79 18.37 -2.29 0.37
CA TYR A 79 17.27 -1.34 0.26
C TYR A 79 17.59 -0.18 -0.71
N GLN A 80 18.69 0.55 -0.47
CA GLN A 80 19.09 1.74 -1.21
C GLN A 80 19.33 1.44 -2.69
N ASP A 81 20.11 0.41 -3.00
CA ASP A 81 20.58 0.12 -4.35
C ASP A 81 19.51 -0.57 -5.21
N ARG A 82 18.37 -0.95 -4.63
CA ARG A 82 17.33 -1.70 -5.35
C ARG A 82 15.90 -1.38 -4.91
N LEU A 83 15.56 -1.58 -3.65
CA LEU A 83 14.16 -1.50 -3.19
C LEU A 83 13.60 -0.08 -3.20
N ASP A 84 14.41 0.91 -2.86
CA ASP A 84 14.08 2.34 -2.92
C ASP A 84 13.57 2.72 -4.32
N HIS A 85 14.18 2.15 -5.37
CA HIS A 85 13.85 2.42 -6.77
C HIS A 85 12.53 1.78 -7.24
N PHE A 86 11.99 0.78 -6.53
CA PHE A 86 10.62 0.30 -6.77
C PHE A 86 9.55 1.31 -6.29
N LEU A 87 9.86 2.10 -5.25
CA LEU A 87 8.96 3.06 -4.59
C LEU A 87 9.22 4.53 -4.93
N TYR A 88 9.76 4.80 -6.12
CA TYR A 88 10.02 6.18 -6.54
C TYR A 88 11.05 6.88 -5.63
N GLY A 89 11.96 6.15 -5.01
CA GLY A 89 13.04 6.70 -4.19
C GLY A 89 12.57 7.48 -2.95
N PRO A 90 11.85 6.85 -2.00
CA PRO A 90 11.38 7.50 -0.79
C PRO A 90 12.52 8.10 0.05
N LEU A 91 13.73 7.53 0.04
CA LEU A 91 14.87 8.05 0.80
C LEU A 91 15.23 9.50 0.44
N GLY A 92 15.01 9.92 -0.81
CA GLY A 92 15.24 11.30 -1.23
C GLY A 92 16.66 11.75 -0.97
N ASP A 93 16.83 12.72 -0.06
CA ASP A 93 18.15 13.28 0.27
C ASP A 93 19.07 12.28 1.00
N TYR A 94 18.51 11.16 1.49
CA TYR A 94 19.26 10.06 2.11
C TYR A 94 19.74 8.99 1.12
N SER A 95 19.55 9.15 -0.19
CA SER A 95 19.93 8.13 -1.17
C SER A 95 21.42 7.74 -1.14
N ASN A 96 22.30 8.66 -0.69
CA ASN A 96 23.74 8.40 -0.55
C ASN A 96 24.22 8.40 0.91
N ALA A 97 23.31 8.46 1.88
CA ALA A 97 23.66 8.53 3.29
C ALA A 97 24.08 7.17 3.83
N THR A 98 24.99 7.16 4.81
CA THR A 98 25.39 5.93 5.52
C THR A 98 24.31 5.49 6.52
N PHE A 99 24.40 4.24 6.98
CA PHE A 99 23.46 3.71 7.98
C PHE A 99 23.51 4.57 9.25
N GLU A 100 24.71 4.92 9.69
CA GLU A 100 24.95 5.69 10.89
C GLU A 100 24.35 7.10 10.78
N GLU A 101 24.46 7.75 9.61
CA GLU A 101 23.86 9.06 9.36
C GLU A 101 22.33 9.00 9.42
N ILE A 102 21.73 7.98 8.78
CA ILE A 102 20.28 7.78 8.80
C ILE A 102 19.82 7.46 10.22
N GLN A 103 20.48 6.52 10.90
CA GLN A 103 20.14 6.07 12.25
C GLN A 103 20.25 7.21 13.27
N HIS A 104 21.28 8.05 13.16
CA HIS A 104 21.46 9.21 14.03
C HIS A 104 20.37 10.26 13.82
N LYS A 105 19.99 10.53 12.56
CA LYS A 105 18.95 11.53 12.24
C LYS A 105 17.52 11.03 12.49
N SER A 106 17.26 9.77 12.14
CA SER A 106 15.95 9.12 12.28
C SER A 106 16.12 7.63 12.57
N PRO A 107 16.10 7.23 13.86
CA PRO A 107 16.23 5.83 14.26
C PRO A 107 15.16 4.93 13.64
N ILE A 108 13.94 5.43 13.47
CA ILE A 108 12.85 4.66 12.85
C ILE A 108 13.08 4.45 11.36
N LEU A 109 13.61 5.45 10.65
CA LEU A 109 13.95 5.31 9.24
C LEU A 109 15.09 4.31 9.04
N GLY A 110 16.14 4.39 9.87
CA GLY A 110 17.24 3.40 9.85
C GLY A 110 16.73 1.99 10.12
N THR A 111 15.87 1.83 11.13
CA THR A 111 15.27 0.54 11.50
C THR A 111 14.44 -0.05 10.37
N VAL A 112 13.53 0.72 9.76
CA VAL A 112 12.66 0.19 8.69
C VAL A 112 13.43 -0.13 7.43
N VAL A 113 14.42 0.68 7.06
CA VAL A 113 15.32 0.42 5.92
C VAL A 113 16.06 -0.91 6.10
N CYS A 114 16.61 -1.14 7.30
CA CYS A 114 17.23 -2.42 7.62
C CYS A 114 16.21 -3.57 7.65
N ALA A 115 15.01 -3.36 8.21
CA ALA A 115 13.98 -4.39 8.29
C ALA A 115 13.56 -4.86 6.88
N ILE A 116 13.28 -3.92 5.97
CA ILE A 116 12.91 -4.26 4.59
C ILE A 116 14.09 -4.88 3.84
N GLY A 117 15.31 -4.38 4.03
CA GLY A 117 16.50 -5.02 3.47
C GLY A 117 16.71 -6.45 3.94
N ALA A 118 16.46 -6.73 5.24
CA ALA A 118 16.52 -8.07 5.83
C ALA A 118 15.42 -8.99 5.28
N LEU A 119 14.18 -8.49 5.13
CA LEU A 119 13.05 -9.21 4.54
C LEU A 119 13.38 -9.72 3.13
N HIS A 120 13.89 -8.84 2.28
CA HIS A 120 14.22 -9.21 0.89
C HIS A 120 15.56 -9.93 0.73
N SER A 121 16.35 -10.03 1.81
CA SER A 121 17.56 -10.85 1.90
C SER A 121 17.31 -12.24 2.53
N ALA A 122 16.06 -12.56 2.87
CA ALA A 122 15.69 -13.78 3.61
C ALA A 122 16.46 -13.97 4.92
N SER A 123 16.79 -12.87 5.60
CA SER A 123 17.57 -12.90 6.84
C SER A 123 16.69 -13.12 8.08
N ALA A 124 17.18 -13.93 9.03
CA ALA A 124 16.55 -14.13 10.34
C ALA A 124 16.51 -12.85 11.20
N ASP A 125 17.37 -11.86 10.91
CA ASP A 125 17.39 -10.56 11.60
C ASP A 125 16.08 -9.77 11.41
N TYR A 126 15.29 -10.12 10.38
CA TYR A 126 14.01 -9.47 10.09
C TYR A 126 13.09 -9.42 11.31
N GLU A 127 12.96 -10.51 12.07
CA GLU A 127 12.03 -10.58 13.21
C GLU A 127 12.38 -9.59 14.32
N SER A 128 13.67 -9.42 14.60
CA SER A 128 14.16 -8.49 15.63
C SER A 128 13.98 -7.04 15.17
N LEU A 129 14.29 -6.75 13.91
CA LEU A 129 14.08 -5.44 13.30
C LEU A 129 12.60 -5.06 13.20
N TYR A 130 11.75 -6.02 12.83
CA TYR A 130 10.30 -5.86 12.76
C TYR A 130 9.70 -5.51 14.13
N ARG A 131 10.10 -6.22 15.19
CA ARG A 131 9.68 -5.92 16.57
C ARG A 131 10.11 -4.53 17.02
N GLU A 132 11.34 -4.12 16.71
CA GLU A 132 11.80 -2.77 17.04
C GLU A 132 11.03 -1.70 16.27
N PHE A 133 10.78 -1.90 14.98
CA PHE A 133 10.01 -0.98 14.16
C PHE A 133 8.57 -0.80 14.66
N ILE A 134 7.90 -1.88 15.10
CA ILE A 134 6.59 -1.78 15.76
C ILE A 134 6.68 -0.90 17.01
N GLY A 135 7.68 -1.16 17.87
CA GLY A 135 7.85 -0.40 19.11
C GLY A 135 8.07 1.10 18.87
N LEU A 136 8.87 1.45 17.86
CA LEU A 136 9.08 2.84 17.44
C LEU A 136 7.80 3.44 16.87
N SER A 137 7.09 2.70 16.00
CA SER A 137 5.84 3.17 15.39
C SER A 137 4.74 3.44 16.42
N ALA A 138 4.60 2.55 17.41
CA ALA A 138 3.62 2.70 18.49
C ALA A 138 3.88 3.97 19.33
N ALA A 139 5.15 4.31 19.60
CA ALA A 139 5.51 5.51 20.34
C ALA A 139 5.13 6.81 19.59
N MET A 140 5.12 6.78 18.26
CA MET A 140 4.74 7.94 17.43
C MET A 140 3.23 8.19 17.38
N SER A 141 2.40 7.17 17.61
CA SER A 141 0.94 7.27 17.57
C SER A 141 0.37 8.36 18.47
N PHE A 142 1.03 8.65 19.60
CA PHE A 142 0.63 9.69 20.55
C PHE A 142 1.61 10.86 20.65
N SER A 143 2.66 10.86 19.82
CA SER A 143 3.67 11.92 19.83
C SER A 143 3.13 13.19 19.17
N LYS A 144 3.48 14.35 19.74
CA LYS A 144 3.28 15.69 19.14
C LYS A 144 4.53 16.23 18.43
N THR A 145 5.61 15.45 18.40
CA THR A 145 6.93 15.89 17.92
C THR A 145 7.34 15.14 16.65
N ASN A 146 6.35 14.72 15.87
CA ASN A 146 6.58 13.97 14.64
C ASN A 146 7.25 14.84 13.58
N VAL A 147 8.15 14.24 12.81
CA VAL A 147 8.93 14.89 11.75
C VAL A 147 8.69 14.23 10.40
N VAL A 148 9.16 14.86 9.33
CA VAL A 148 9.00 14.39 7.94
C VAL A 148 9.55 12.97 7.76
N ASP A 149 10.65 12.64 8.45
CA ASP A 149 11.30 11.34 8.36
C ASP A 149 10.45 10.21 8.97
N ASP A 150 9.57 10.53 9.94
CA ASP A 150 8.63 9.56 10.52
C ASP A 150 7.60 9.13 9.46
N VAL A 151 7.06 10.10 8.70
CA VAL A 151 6.12 9.83 7.60
C VAL A 151 6.78 8.93 6.55
N ARG A 152 8.04 9.22 6.20
CA ARG A 152 8.81 8.39 5.25
C ARG A 152 8.96 6.97 5.77
N ALA A 153 9.36 6.80 7.02
CA ALA A 153 9.56 5.47 7.61
C ALA A 153 8.26 4.66 7.65
N LEU A 154 7.14 5.29 8.02
CA LEU A 154 5.82 4.66 8.04
C LEU A 154 5.37 4.23 6.64
N CYS A 155 5.53 5.07 5.62
CA CYS A 155 5.22 4.70 4.24
C CYS A 155 6.06 3.51 3.78
N ILE A 156 7.38 3.53 4.02
CA ILE A 156 8.27 2.42 3.66
C ILE A 156 7.80 1.11 4.30
N GLY A 157 7.51 1.13 5.60
CA GLY A 157 6.96 -0.04 6.29
C GLY A 157 5.64 -0.50 5.67
N ALA A 158 4.71 0.42 5.40
CA ALA A 158 3.39 0.10 4.88
C ALA A 158 3.41 -0.58 3.51
N PHE A 159 4.37 -0.26 2.65
CA PHE A 159 4.49 -0.87 1.32
C PHE A 159 4.94 -2.34 1.32
N TRP A 160 5.61 -2.82 2.37
CA TRP A 160 6.17 -4.19 2.40
C TRP A 160 5.72 -5.04 3.59
N MET A 161 5.35 -4.43 4.73
CA MET A 161 4.85 -5.14 5.92
C MET A 161 3.33 -5.26 5.86
N SER A 162 2.82 -6.27 5.15
CA SER A 162 1.39 -6.40 4.83
C SER A 162 0.48 -6.42 6.05
N ASP A 163 0.92 -7.04 7.15
CA ASP A 163 0.16 -7.18 8.40
C ASP A 163 0.03 -5.86 9.18
N LEU A 164 0.93 -4.90 8.96
CA LEU A 164 0.89 -3.57 9.59
C LEU A 164 0.43 -2.47 8.64
N SER A 165 0.32 -2.77 7.35
CA SER A 165 0.16 -1.79 6.26
C SER A 165 -0.95 -0.77 6.51
N SER A 166 -2.14 -1.23 6.89
CA SER A 166 -3.31 -0.38 7.18
C SER A 166 -3.07 0.58 8.34
N SER A 167 -2.44 0.12 9.42
CA SER A 167 -2.16 0.93 10.61
C SER A 167 -1.07 1.97 10.32
N LEU A 168 0.00 1.54 9.64
CA LEU A 168 1.12 2.39 9.28
C LEU A 168 0.70 3.50 8.30
N VAL A 169 -0.08 3.18 7.28
CA VAL A 169 -0.54 4.18 6.31
C VAL A 169 -1.50 5.18 6.94
N SER A 170 -2.42 4.73 7.82
CA SER A 170 -3.31 5.63 8.55
C SER A 170 -2.54 6.62 9.42
N LEU A 171 -1.51 6.12 10.12
CA LEU A 171 -0.62 6.95 10.93
C LEU A 171 0.20 7.92 10.06
N ALA A 172 0.70 7.47 8.90
CA ALA A 172 1.43 8.31 7.95
C ALA A 172 0.56 9.45 7.41
N VAL A 173 -0.69 9.16 7.03
CA VAL A 173 -1.65 10.16 6.54
C VAL A 173 -1.95 11.20 7.61
N ARG A 174 -2.18 10.77 8.86
CA ARG A 174 -2.41 11.67 9.99
C ARG A 174 -1.23 12.61 10.19
N ILE A 175 -0.02 12.07 10.35
CA ILE A 175 1.18 12.87 10.59
C ILE A 175 1.50 13.78 9.40
N ALA A 176 1.36 13.31 8.16
CA ALA A 176 1.55 14.12 6.96
C ALA A 176 0.58 15.32 6.90
N THR A 177 -0.65 15.14 7.39
CA THR A 177 -1.66 16.19 7.48
C THR A 177 -1.34 17.20 8.58
N GLU A 178 -0.91 16.73 9.75
CA GLU A 178 -0.43 17.57 10.86
C GLU A 178 0.77 18.42 10.46
N LEU A 179 1.72 17.82 9.72
CA LEU A 179 2.87 18.50 9.12
C LEU A 179 2.52 19.34 7.89
N GLN A 180 1.25 19.35 7.47
CA GLN A 180 0.75 20.11 6.33
C GLN A 180 1.55 19.90 5.04
N LEU A 181 2.03 18.68 4.78
CA LEU A 181 2.88 18.40 3.61
C LEU A 181 2.19 18.80 2.29
N TYR A 182 0.88 18.62 2.22
CA TYR A 182 0.03 19.00 1.09
C TYR A 182 0.10 20.49 0.71
N ARG A 183 0.40 21.39 1.67
CA ARG A 183 0.53 22.84 1.41
C ARG A 183 1.85 23.23 0.76
N SER A 184 2.81 22.31 0.71
CA SER A 184 4.16 22.59 0.19
C SER A 184 4.19 22.72 -1.34
N PHE A 185 3.13 22.30 -2.03
CA PHE A 185 3.05 22.31 -3.49
C PHE A 185 3.31 23.68 -4.12
N SER A 186 2.67 24.75 -3.62
CA SER A 186 2.81 26.09 -4.20
C SER A 186 4.24 26.62 -4.13
N LYS A 187 4.90 26.46 -2.97
CA LYS A 187 6.31 26.86 -2.79
C LYS A 187 7.28 25.96 -3.57
N ALA A 188 6.95 24.68 -3.73
CA ALA A 188 7.73 23.78 -4.59
C ALA A 188 7.76 24.26 -6.05
N LEU A 189 6.62 24.72 -6.57
CA LEU A 189 6.53 25.31 -7.93
C LEU A 189 7.38 26.58 -8.07
N GLN A 190 7.56 27.34 -7.00
CA GLN A 190 8.42 28.53 -6.95
C GLN A 190 9.92 28.19 -6.86
N GLY A 191 10.28 26.90 -6.77
CA GLY A 191 11.66 26.42 -6.79
C GLY A 191 12.26 26.12 -5.41
N ASP A 192 11.47 26.20 -4.34
CA ASP A 192 11.91 25.86 -2.98
C ASP A 192 12.20 24.36 -2.85
N ARG A 193 13.40 24.01 -2.39
CA ARG A 193 13.89 22.62 -2.33
C ARG A 193 13.25 21.82 -1.20
N GLU A 194 13.05 22.43 -0.03
CA GLU A 194 12.47 21.74 1.12
C GLU A 194 11.00 21.45 0.84
N HIS A 195 10.26 22.46 0.37
CA HIS A 195 8.86 22.31 0.02
C HIS A 195 8.66 21.35 -1.16
N TYR A 196 9.60 21.29 -2.11
CA TYR A 196 9.62 20.22 -3.11
C TYR A 196 9.69 18.83 -2.47
N SER A 197 10.64 18.59 -1.55
CA SER A 197 10.77 17.28 -0.87
C SER A 197 9.50 16.93 -0.07
N ARG A 198 8.87 17.92 0.57
CA ARG A 198 7.63 17.73 1.35
C ARG A 198 6.43 17.41 0.46
N ALA A 199 6.25 18.14 -0.64
CA ALA A 199 5.17 17.88 -1.59
C ALA A 199 5.33 16.49 -2.24
N ARG A 200 6.56 16.14 -2.60
CA ARG A 200 6.92 14.80 -3.09
C ARG A 200 6.53 13.69 -2.11
N LEU A 201 6.87 13.85 -0.83
CA LEU A 201 6.50 12.88 0.20
C LEU A 201 4.98 12.79 0.37
N TYR A 202 4.26 13.89 0.24
CA TYR A 202 2.79 13.86 0.26
C TYR A 202 2.20 13.02 -0.88
N TYR A 203 2.76 13.10 -2.09
CA TYR A 203 2.34 12.23 -3.20
C TYR A 203 2.63 10.75 -2.94
N LEU A 204 3.74 10.43 -2.26
CA LEU A 204 4.02 9.06 -1.83
C LEU A 204 2.99 8.57 -0.81
N VAL A 205 2.62 9.41 0.16
CA VAL A 205 1.57 9.11 1.15
C VAL A 205 0.23 8.85 0.45
N TYR A 206 -0.15 9.70 -0.51
CA TYR A 206 -1.37 9.51 -1.32
C TYR A 206 -1.34 8.18 -2.08
N ALA A 207 -0.24 7.88 -2.78
CA ALA A 207 -0.11 6.61 -3.48
C ALA A 207 -0.18 5.41 -2.51
N CYS A 208 0.49 5.49 -1.36
CA CYS A 208 0.50 4.45 -0.34
C CYS A 208 -0.91 4.17 0.22
N ASP A 209 -1.65 5.21 0.58
CA ASP A 209 -3.03 5.12 1.05
C ASP A 209 -3.92 4.46 0.00
N HIS A 210 -3.84 4.89 -1.25
CA HIS A 210 -4.71 4.36 -2.30
C HIS A 210 -4.37 2.90 -2.66
N HIS A 211 -3.09 2.52 -2.64
CA HIS A 211 -2.66 1.11 -2.82
C HIS A 211 -3.24 0.19 -1.74
N LEU A 212 -3.44 0.71 -0.52
CA LEU A 212 -3.85 -0.05 0.65
C LEU A 212 -5.34 0.11 1.01
N SER A 213 -6.06 1.02 0.34
CA SER A 213 -7.48 1.29 0.58
C SER A 213 -8.35 0.70 -0.53
N ILE A 214 -8.17 1.14 -1.78
CA ILE A 214 -9.09 0.81 -2.89
C ILE A 214 -9.14 -0.69 -3.23
N PRO A 215 -8.01 -1.44 -3.34
CA PRO A 215 -8.07 -2.87 -3.61
C PRO A 215 -8.77 -3.70 -2.54
N TYR A 216 -8.88 -3.13 -1.34
CA TYR A 216 -9.50 -3.72 -0.17
C TYR A 216 -10.90 -3.13 0.09
N GLY A 217 -11.53 -2.52 -0.92
CA GLY A 217 -12.90 -1.98 -0.82
C GLY A 217 -13.07 -0.85 0.19
N ARG A 218 -11.99 -0.21 0.64
CA ARG A 218 -12.02 0.89 1.62
C ARG A 218 -11.84 2.25 0.94
N PRO A 219 -12.52 3.29 1.43
CA PRO A 219 -12.26 4.65 0.97
C PRO A 219 -10.87 5.11 1.45
N PRO A 220 -10.06 5.75 0.60
CA PRO A 220 -8.81 6.38 1.02
C PRO A 220 -9.04 7.49 2.06
N ILE A 221 -8.03 7.72 2.90
CA ILE A 221 -8.06 8.73 3.98
C ILE A 221 -7.57 10.09 3.47
N THR A 222 -6.63 10.07 2.51
CA THR A 222 -6.09 11.28 1.88
C THR A 222 -7.16 11.98 1.04
N ARG A 223 -7.06 13.32 0.96
CA ARG A 223 -8.05 14.16 0.29
C ARG A 223 -7.58 14.63 -1.07
N GLU A 224 -8.53 14.79 -1.97
CA GLU A 224 -8.38 15.45 -3.27
C GLU A 224 -8.20 16.97 -3.11
N CYS A 225 -6.97 17.39 -2.74
CA CYS A 225 -6.58 18.79 -2.59
C CYS A 225 -5.95 19.38 -3.86
N GLU A 226 -5.60 20.67 -3.85
CA GLU A 226 -4.95 21.34 -4.99
C GLU A 226 -3.70 20.60 -5.47
N ALA A 227 -2.85 20.14 -4.56
CA ALA A 227 -1.63 19.42 -4.90
C ALA A 227 -1.90 18.14 -5.72
N ILE A 228 -3.02 17.45 -5.46
CA ILE A 228 -3.43 16.24 -6.19
C ILE A 228 -4.06 16.60 -7.54
N ARG A 229 -5.00 17.56 -7.56
CA ARG A 229 -5.67 17.98 -8.79
C ARG A 229 -4.69 18.52 -9.83
N ASP A 230 -3.70 19.28 -9.39
CA ASP A 230 -2.68 19.91 -10.23
C ASP A 230 -1.35 19.14 -10.24
N VAL A 231 -1.35 17.85 -9.87
CA VAL A 231 -0.13 17.04 -9.71
C VAL A 231 0.78 17.02 -10.95
N ARG A 232 0.24 17.22 -12.16
CA ARG A 232 1.05 17.36 -13.38
C ARG A 232 1.99 18.56 -13.35
N LYS A 233 1.58 19.68 -12.75
CA LYS A 233 2.43 20.88 -12.61
C LYS A 233 3.63 20.60 -11.72
N PHE A 234 3.57 19.60 -10.83
CA PHE A 234 4.73 19.24 -10.01
C PHE A 234 5.97 18.87 -10.85
N LEU A 235 5.77 18.35 -12.06
CA LEU A 235 6.86 18.00 -12.97
C LEU A 235 7.55 19.20 -13.61
N THR A 236 7.01 20.42 -13.42
CA THR A 236 7.67 21.67 -13.85
C THR A 236 8.54 22.26 -12.75
N CYS A 237 8.56 21.67 -11.54
CA CYS A 237 9.43 22.13 -10.45
C CYS A 237 10.91 22.05 -10.87
N LYS A 238 11.72 23.00 -10.41
CA LYS A 238 13.18 23.05 -10.66
C LYS A 238 13.91 21.74 -10.32
N HIS A 239 13.44 21.02 -9.30
CA HIS A 239 14.10 19.83 -8.77
C HIS A 239 13.46 18.52 -9.25
N ALA A 240 12.53 18.58 -10.21
CA ALA A 240 11.80 17.41 -10.68
C ALA A 240 12.74 16.39 -11.37
N LYS A 241 12.58 15.11 -11.04
CA LYS A 241 13.34 13.97 -11.59
C LYS A 241 12.42 12.90 -12.18
N GLU A 242 12.98 11.93 -12.87
CA GLU A 242 12.21 10.86 -13.53
C GLU A 242 11.35 10.05 -12.54
N ASP A 243 11.83 9.81 -11.32
CA ASP A 243 11.03 9.16 -10.27
C ASP A 243 9.77 9.95 -9.91
N ASP A 244 9.78 11.27 -10.08
CA ASP A 244 8.59 12.10 -9.83
C ASP A 244 7.57 11.89 -10.92
N ALA A 245 7.99 11.73 -12.18
CA ALA A 245 7.09 11.38 -13.27
C ALA A 245 6.40 10.03 -13.00
N ARG A 246 7.16 9.06 -12.47
CA ARG A 246 6.61 7.76 -12.03
C ARG A 246 5.60 7.92 -10.89
N LEU A 247 5.92 8.72 -9.88
CA LEU A 247 5.02 8.98 -8.74
C LEU A 247 3.75 9.74 -9.17
N VAL A 248 3.88 10.77 -10.01
CA VAL A 248 2.76 11.52 -10.59
C VAL A 248 1.84 10.60 -11.39
N SER A 249 2.39 9.66 -12.16
CA SER A 249 1.58 8.67 -12.88
C SER A 249 0.75 7.78 -11.93
N GLN A 250 1.27 7.48 -10.72
CA GLN A 250 0.50 6.76 -9.70
C GLN A 250 -0.64 7.61 -9.17
N VAL A 251 -0.36 8.85 -8.77
CA VAL A 251 -1.38 9.75 -8.23
C VAL A 251 -2.53 9.91 -9.23
N LEU A 252 -2.22 10.13 -10.51
CA LEU A 252 -3.22 10.26 -11.57
C LEU A 252 -4.07 9.00 -11.74
N ARG A 253 -3.44 7.81 -11.76
CA ARG A 253 -4.15 6.54 -11.90
C ARG A 253 -5.06 6.29 -10.70
N TRP A 254 -4.55 6.51 -9.49
CA TRP A 254 -5.30 6.28 -8.27
C TRP A 254 -6.40 7.30 -8.04
N SER A 255 -6.26 8.52 -8.52
CA SER A 255 -7.37 9.49 -8.55
C SER A 255 -8.50 8.98 -9.46
N VAL A 256 -8.19 8.36 -10.61
CA VAL A 256 -9.23 7.70 -11.44
C VAL A 256 -9.88 6.55 -10.66
N CYS A 257 -9.11 5.66 -10.03
CA CYS A 257 -9.65 4.57 -9.24
C CYS A 257 -10.50 5.03 -8.04
N THR A 258 -10.15 6.15 -7.40
CA THR A 258 -10.97 6.77 -6.35
C THR A 258 -12.28 7.28 -6.91
N ASN A 259 -12.26 7.95 -8.07
CA ASN A 259 -13.52 8.36 -8.71
C ASN A 259 -14.41 7.17 -9.09
N VAL A 260 -13.82 6.03 -9.48
CA VAL A 260 -14.56 4.76 -9.70
C VAL A 260 -15.21 4.31 -8.39
N TYR A 261 -14.43 4.25 -7.30
CA TYR A 261 -14.92 3.87 -5.97
C TYR A 261 -16.05 4.80 -5.49
N ASP A 262 -15.88 6.12 -5.59
CA ASP A 262 -16.89 7.10 -5.17
C ASP A 262 -18.17 7.04 -6.01
N THR A 263 -18.06 6.62 -7.28
CA THR A 263 -19.22 6.51 -8.19
C THR A 263 -20.02 5.24 -7.96
N PHE A 264 -19.35 4.09 -7.83
CA PHE A 264 -20.01 2.78 -7.79
C PHE A 264 -20.06 2.15 -6.39
N GLY A 265 -19.25 2.62 -5.46
CA GLY A 265 -19.15 2.10 -4.10
C GLY A 265 -18.52 0.71 -4.00
N ALA A 266 -18.51 0.17 -2.78
CA ALA A 266 -18.03 -1.17 -2.47
C ALA A 266 -19.13 -2.25 -2.51
N ASP A 267 -20.40 -1.85 -2.65
CA ASP A 267 -21.54 -2.77 -2.66
C ASP A 267 -21.50 -3.69 -3.91
N VAL A 268 -21.26 -4.98 -3.67
CA VAL A 268 -21.15 -6.02 -4.72
C VAL A 268 -22.51 -6.52 -5.20
N ASP A 269 -23.58 -6.26 -4.46
CA ASP A 269 -24.95 -6.66 -4.80
C ASP A 269 -25.66 -5.60 -5.64
N ARG A 270 -25.15 -4.36 -5.64
CA ARG A 270 -25.62 -3.29 -6.52
C ARG A 270 -25.13 -3.51 -7.96
N ALA A 271 -26.03 -3.98 -8.82
CA ALA A 271 -25.81 -4.00 -10.27
C ALA A 271 -25.65 -2.59 -10.86
N LEU A 272 -24.87 -2.49 -11.93
CA LEU A 272 -24.78 -1.26 -12.72
C LEU A 272 -26.13 -0.96 -13.41
N SER A 273 -26.51 0.31 -13.41
CA SER A 273 -27.67 0.84 -14.14
C SER A 273 -27.26 1.36 -15.53
N ASP A 274 -28.25 1.60 -16.40
CA ASP A 274 -28.05 2.20 -17.73
C ASP A 274 -27.31 3.55 -17.64
N ASP A 275 -27.59 4.36 -16.61
CA ASP A 275 -26.91 5.65 -16.35
C ASP A 275 -25.44 5.51 -15.92
N ASP A 276 -25.05 4.32 -15.44
CA ASP A 276 -23.69 4.06 -14.98
C ASP A 276 -22.75 3.67 -16.13
N ILE A 277 -23.26 3.11 -17.23
CA ILE A 277 -22.40 2.61 -18.30
C ILE A 277 -21.59 3.72 -19.00
N PRO A 278 -22.15 4.90 -19.31
CA PRO A 278 -21.36 6.02 -19.83
C PRO A 278 -20.22 6.44 -18.89
N LYS A 279 -20.42 6.32 -17.57
CA LYS A 279 -19.37 6.64 -16.57
C LYS A 279 -18.25 5.59 -16.61
N VAL A 280 -18.59 4.30 -16.72
CA VAL A 280 -17.61 3.22 -16.90
C VAL A 280 -16.76 3.47 -18.14
N ARG A 281 -17.38 3.82 -19.28
CA ARG A 281 -16.66 4.18 -20.51
C ARG A 281 -15.72 5.36 -20.32
N ARG A 282 -16.16 6.42 -19.63
CA ARG A 282 -15.33 7.59 -19.34
C ARG A 282 -14.10 7.23 -18.50
N PHE A 283 -14.26 6.43 -17.45
CA PHE A 283 -13.13 5.97 -16.63
C PHE A 283 -12.19 5.06 -17.41
N SER A 284 -12.74 4.18 -18.24
CA SER A 284 -11.99 3.32 -19.15
C SER A 284 -11.07 4.13 -20.08
N ILE A 285 -11.62 5.17 -20.74
CA ILE A 285 -10.86 6.09 -21.61
C ILE A 285 -9.79 6.84 -20.81
N ALA A 286 -10.10 7.30 -19.59
CA ALA A 286 -9.12 7.98 -18.76
C ALA A 286 -7.91 7.08 -18.43
N LEU A 287 -8.16 5.79 -18.14
CA LEU A 287 -7.11 4.81 -17.91
C LEU A 287 -6.29 4.51 -19.18
N ASP A 288 -6.93 4.47 -20.35
CA ASP A 288 -6.25 4.30 -21.65
C ASP A 288 -5.30 5.46 -21.94
N ASN A 289 -5.79 6.69 -21.77
CA ASN A 289 -4.99 7.90 -21.96
C ASN A 289 -3.76 7.90 -21.03
N LEU A 290 -3.93 7.53 -19.76
CA LEU A 290 -2.81 7.42 -18.82
C LEU A 290 -1.83 6.32 -19.22
N ARG A 291 -2.29 5.17 -19.73
CA ARG A 291 -1.39 4.12 -20.23
C ARG A 291 -0.54 4.63 -21.39
N VAL A 292 -1.14 5.32 -22.35
CA VAL A 292 -0.44 5.86 -23.52
C VAL A 292 0.55 6.95 -23.08
N GLU A 293 0.09 7.93 -22.29
CA GLU A 293 0.91 9.06 -21.80
C GLU A 293 2.18 8.58 -21.08
N TRP A 294 2.06 7.58 -20.20
CA TRP A 294 3.16 7.16 -19.34
C TRP A 294 3.94 5.95 -19.86
N GLY A 295 3.33 5.09 -20.69
CA GLY A 295 3.98 3.89 -21.23
C GLY A 295 5.16 4.21 -22.14
N GLU A 296 5.07 5.27 -22.92
CA GLU A 296 6.13 5.69 -23.85
C GLU A 296 7.19 6.59 -23.17
N ARG A 297 6.80 7.28 -22.10
CA ARG A 297 7.61 8.33 -21.45
C ARG A 297 8.71 7.79 -20.53
N PHE A 298 8.49 6.69 -19.82
CA PHE A 298 9.49 6.18 -18.88
C PHE A 298 10.67 5.54 -19.60
N THR A 299 11.86 5.56 -19.01
CA THR A 299 13.04 4.88 -19.56
C THR A 299 13.48 3.74 -18.63
N PRO A 300 14.34 2.81 -19.10
CA PRO A 300 14.94 1.83 -18.21
C PRO A 300 15.70 2.52 -17.07
N ASN A 301 15.41 2.13 -15.84
CA ASN A 301 16.07 2.62 -14.65
C ASN A 301 17.36 1.82 -14.39
N ALA A 302 18.41 2.48 -13.92
CA ALA A 302 19.70 1.86 -13.65
C ALA A 302 19.67 0.69 -12.64
N HIS A 303 18.73 0.72 -11.69
CA HIS A 303 18.68 -0.25 -10.58
C HIS A 303 17.58 -1.31 -10.75
N VAL A 304 16.48 -0.96 -11.42
CA VAL A 304 15.30 -1.83 -11.58
C VAL A 304 14.94 -2.09 -13.04
N GLY A 305 15.89 -1.90 -13.96
CA GLY A 305 15.72 -2.18 -15.39
C GLY A 305 14.49 -1.50 -15.96
N ASN A 306 13.73 -2.22 -16.79
CA ASN A 306 12.54 -1.67 -17.43
C ASN A 306 11.26 -1.75 -16.55
N TYR A 307 11.41 -1.95 -15.23
CA TYR A 307 10.28 -1.91 -14.29
C TYR A 307 9.37 -0.68 -14.47
N PRO A 308 9.86 0.56 -14.68
CA PRO A 308 8.99 1.71 -14.85
C PRO A 308 7.93 1.53 -15.95
N ARG A 309 8.31 1.05 -17.15
CA ARG A 309 7.34 0.80 -18.24
C ARG A 309 6.48 -0.42 -17.97
N LYS A 310 7.08 -1.51 -17.50
CA LYS A 310 6.35 -2.78 -17.24
C LYS A 310 5.31 -2.63 -16.13
N GLY A 311 5.65 -1.88 -15.08
CA GLY A 311 4.76 -1.51 -14.00
C GLY A 311 3.52 -0.75 -14.48
N VAL A 312 3.69 0.21 -15.41
CA VAL A 312 2.55 0.94 -16.02
C VAL A 312 1.55 -0.03 -16.67
N SER A 313 2.04 -1.02 -17.40
CA SER A 313 1.21 -2.01 -18.08
C SER A 313 0.42 -2.88 -17.09
N ILE A 314 1.10 -3.48 -16.10
CA ILE A 314 0.47 -4.36 -15.11
C ILE A 314 -0.57 -3.58 -14.27
N GLN A 315 -0.22 -2.38 -13.83
CA GLN A 315 -1.13 -1.52 -13.06
C GLN A 315 -2.32 -1.01 -13.89
N TYR A 316 -2.12 -0.77 -15.18
CA TYR A 316 -3.22 -0.45 -16.09
C TYR A 316 -4.22 -1.61 -16.19
N HIS A 317 -3.72 -2.83 -16.41
CA HIS A 317 -4.59 -3.99 -16.51
C HIS A 317 -5.33 -4.26 -15.20
N PHE A 318 -4.69 -4.04 -14.05
CA PHE A 318 -5.41 -4.11 -12.78
C PHE A 318 -6.49 -3.04 -12.64
N ALA A 319 -6.21 -1.78 -12.97
CA ALA A 319 -7.22 -0.72 -12.89
C ALA A 319 -8.42 -1.00 -13.82
N LYS A 320 -8.17 -1.54 -15.02
CA LYS A 320 -9.22 -1.99 -15.95
C LYS A 320 -9.99 -3.19 -15.41
N LEU A 321 -9.30 -4.19 -14.85
CA LEU A 321 -9.93 -5.34 -14.19
C LEU A 321 -10.83 -4.88 -13.04
N TYR A 322 -10.35 -4.00 -12.18
CA TYR A 322 -11.11 -3.41 -11.08
C TYR A 322 -12.33 -2.63 -11.57
N LEU A 323 -12.18 -1.79 -12.59
CA LEU A 323 -13.30 -1.04 -13.18
C LEU A 323 -14.35 -1.98 -13.77
N PHE A 324 -13.92 -2.92 -14.61
CA PHE A 324 -14.84 -3.76 -15.38
C PHE A 324 -15.46 -4.91 -14.60
N SER A 325 -14.88 -5.32 -13.47
CA SER A 325 -15.50 -6.30 -12.57
C SER A 325 -16.84 -5.82 -12.00
N HIS A 326 -17.10 -4.51 -12.00
CA HIS A 326 -18.39 -3.94 -11.60
C HIS A 326 -19.56 -4.42 -12.48
N ALA A 327 -19.29 -4.81 -13.74
CA ALA A 327 -20.30 -5.37 -14.63
C ALA A 327 -20.89 -6.71 -14.14
N LEU A 328 -20.20 -7.38 -13.21
CA LEU A 328 -20.61 -8.66 -12.64
C LEU A 328 -21.37 -8.51 -11.30
N ARG A 329 -21.58 -7.29 -10.82
CA ARG A 329 -22.31 -7.04 -9.57
C ARG A 329 -23.81 -7.28 -9.71
N GLY A 330 -24.44 -7.68 -8.61
CA GLY A 330 -25.88 -7.93 -8.54
C GLY A 330 -26.41 -9.13 -9.33
N GLN A 331 -25.53 -9.97 -9.88
CA GLN A 331 -25.91 -11.20 -10.60
C GLN A 331 -26.57 -12.26 -9.69
N SER A 332 -26.26 -12.24 -8.38
CA SER A 332 -26.81 -13.16 -7.39
C SER A 332 -28.10 -12.65 -6.71
N SER A 333 -28.52 -11.41 -7.01
CA SER A 333 -29.66 -10.78 -6.35
C SER A 333 -30.96 -11.08 -7.08
N ASN A 334 -31.94 -11.64 -6.37
CA ASN A 334 -33.32 -11.86 -6.87
C ASN A 334 -34.08 -10.54 -7.15
N GLN A 335 -33.44 -9.38 -6.98
CA GLN A 335 -34.00 -8.04 -7.24
C GLN A 335 -33.47 -7.42 -8.54
N ALA A 336 -33.17 -8.24 -9.57
CA ALA A 336 -32.74 -7.74 -10.87
C ALA A 336 -33.86 -6.87 -11.49
N GLN A 337 -33.63 -5.56 -11.55
CA GLN A 337 -34.46 -4.66 -12.33
C GLN A 337 -34.35 -5.05 -13.82
N PRO A 338 -35.43 -4.96 -14.62
CA PRO A 338 -35.35 -5.19 -16.05
C PRO A 338 -34.38 -4.18 -16.69
N LYS A 339 -33.33 -4.67 -17.35
CA LYS A 339 -32.35 -3.83 -18.06
C LYS A 339 -32.69 -3.75 -19.54
N SER A 340 -32.23 -2.69 -20.20
CA SER A 340 -32.30 -2.60 -21.65
C SER A 340 -31.38 -3.65 -22.30
N TRP A 341 -31.78 -4.17 -23.46
CA TRP A 341 -30.98 -5.14 -24.21
C TRP A 341 -29.60 -4.60 -24.58
N ASP A 342 -29.53 -3.29 -24.88
CA ASP A 342 -28.29 -2.55 -25.13
C ASP A 342 -27.35 -2.63 -23.92
N THR A 343 -27.89 -2.40 -22.72
CA THR A 343 -27.12 -2.42 -21.48
C THR A 343 -26.63 -3.83 -21.15
N ASP A 344 -27.42 -4.87 -21.38
CA ASP A 344 -26.99 -6.25 -21.17
C ASP A 344 -25.83 -6.63 -22.11
N MET A 345 -25.88 -6.19 -23.38
CA MET A 345 -24.77 -6.37 -24.32
C MET A 345 -23.51 -5.63 -23.85
N GLU A 346 -23.66 -4.37 -23.41
CA GLU A 346 -22.52 -3.59 -22.90
C GLU A 346 -21.91 -4.22 -21.64
N LEU A 347 -22.72 -4.72 -20.71
CA LEU A 347 -22.24 -5.43 -19.52
C LEU A 347 -21.47 -6.71 -19.89
N TYR A 348 -21.93 -7.43 -20.92
CA TYR A 348 -21.22 -8.59 -21.45
C TYR A 348 -19.83 -8.22 -22.01
N GLU A 349 -19.73 -7.12 -22.76
CA GLU A 349 -18.45 -6.62 -23.29
C GLU A 349 -17.50 -6.16 -22.18
N LEU A 350 -18.03 -5.50 -21.15
CA LEU A 350 -17.26 -5.07 -19.98
C LEU A 350 -16.70 -6.27 -19.22
N ALA A 351 -17.53 -7.28 -18.95
CA ALA A 351 -17.08 -8.51 -18.28
C ALA A 351 -15.99 -9.26 -19.09
N ASN A 352 -16.12 -9.33 -20.42
CA ASN A 352 -15.05 -9.86 -21.27
C ASN A 352 -13.77 -9.04 -21.19
N SER A 353 -13.88 -7.71 -21.13
CA SER A 353 -12.74 -6.81 -20.95
C SER A 353 -12.04 -7.01 -19.59
N ALA A 354 -12.81 -7.35 -18.54
CA ALA A 354 -12.27 -7.75 -17.25
C ALA A 354 -11.45 -9.06 -17.36
N ILE A 355 -12.00 -10.09 -18.01
CA ILE A 355 -11.31 -11.37 -18.26
C ILE A 355 -9.98 -11.13 -19.01
N LEU A 356 -10.02 -10.37 -20.10
CA LEU A 356 -8.82 -10.05 -20.89
C LEU A 356 -7.77 -9.29 -20.06
N SER A 357 -8.20 -8.39 -19.18
CA SER A 357 -7.31 -7.66 -18.29
C SER A 357 -6.63 -8.58 -17.26
N ALA A 358 -7.39 -9.49 -16.64
CA ALA A 358 -6.83 -10.47 -15.71
C ALA A 358 -5.85 -11.43 -16.40
N VAL A 359 -6.21 -11.94 -17.59
CA VAL A 359 -5.32 -12.79 -18.41
C VAL A 359 -4.03 -12.03 -18.77
N SER A 360 -4.13 -10.74 -19.08
CA SER A 360 -2.95 -9.91 -19.40
C SER A 360 -1.99 -9.77 -18.21
N ILE A 361 -2.52 -9.63 -16.98
CA ILE A 361 -1.70 -9.62 -15.76
C ILE A 361 -0.95 -10.95 -15.62
N LEU A 362 -1.66 -12.08 -15.71
CA LEU A 362 -1.04 -13.39 -15.53
C LEU A 362 -0.01 -13.69 -16.62
N ARG A 363 -0.32 -13.38 -17.89
CA ARG A 363 0.62 -13.53 -19.02
C ARG A 363 1.88 -12.69 -18.84
N ALA A 364 1.74 -11.45 -18.34
CA ALA A 364 2.89 -10.60 -18.07
C ALA A 364 3.83 -11.24 -17.04
N VAL A 365 3.29 -11.82 -15.97
CA VAL A 365 4.12 -12.50 -14.95
C VAL A 365 4.69 -13.82 -15.47
N VAL A 366 3.92 -14.60 -16.23
CA VAL A 366 4.34 -15.92 -16.73
C VAL A 366 5.40 -15.83 -17.84
N SER A 367 5.27 -14.86 -18.74
CA SER A 367 6.05 -14.84 -19.98
C SER A 367 7.32 -14.00 -19.89
N ASP A 368 7.41 -13.09 -18.92
CA ASP A 368 8.47 -12.09 -18.84
C ASP A 368 9.38 -12.32 -17.63
N THR A 369 10.57 -12.87 -17.88
CA THR A 369 11.55 -13.19 -16.83
C THR A 369 12.04 -11.97 -16.06
N GLU A 370 12.03 -10.79 -16.68
CA GLU A 370 12.41 -9.54 -16.01
C GLU A 370 11.32 -9.16 -14.99
N ILE A 371 10.03 -9.28 -15.32
CA ILE A 371 8.93 -9.12 -14.35
C ILE A 371 9.06 -10.11 -13.20
N GLN A 372 9.37 -11.38 -13.50
CA GLN A 372 9.57 -12.41 -12.47
C GLN A 372 10.69 -12.04 -11.50
N SER A 373 11.78 -11.44 -12.00
CA SER A 373 12.91 -10.98 -11.18
C SER A 373 12.56 -9.84 -10.23
N PHE A 374 11.50 -9.08 -10.53
CA PHE A 374 11.04 -7.96 -9.69
C PHE A 374 10.19 -8.42 -8.51
N LEU A 375 9.50 -9.57 -8.63
CA LEU A 375 8.56 -10.07 -7.63
C LEU A 375 9.17 -10.11 -6.22
N ASN A 376 10.45 -10.44 -6.07
CA ASN A 376 11.18 -10.23 -4.81
C ASN A 376 11.65 -8.77 -4.69
N GLY A 377 10.75 -7.87 -4.33
CA GLY A 377 11.07 -6.45 -4.14
C GLY A 377 9.90 -5.52 -4.45
N LEU A 378 8.92 -5.98 -5.21
CA LEU A 378 7.69 -5.21 -5.43
C LEU A 378 6.93 -4.96 -4.12
N PRO A 379 6.26 -3.80 -3.99
CA PRO A 379 5.34 -3.55 -2.88
C PRO A 379 4.22 -4.60 -2.81
N THR A 380 3.70 -4.83 -1.62
CA THR A 380 2.67 -5.85 -1.30
C THR A 380 1.45 -5.77 -2.21
N TYR A 381 1.02 -4.56 -2.57
CA TYR A 381 -0.11 -4.33 -3.47
C TYR A 381 0.05 -5.05 -4.82
N PHE A 382 1.26 -5.18 -5.39
CA PHE A 382 1.44 -5.93 -6.64
C PHE A 382 1.08 -7.42 -6.49
N HIS A 383 1.35 -8.00 -5.33
CA HIS A 383 0.97 -9.39 -5.06
C HIS A 383 -0.54 -9.52 -4.90
N VAL A 384 -1.19 -8.54 -4.27
CA VAL A 384 -2.66 -8.44 -4.21
C VAL A 384 -3.28 -8.35 -5.61
N MET A 385 -2.71 -7.57 -6.53
CA MET A 385 -3.19 -7.49 -7.91
C MET A 385 -3.15 -8.85 -8.61
N ILE A 386 -2.06 -9.61 -8.42
CA ILE A 386 -1.91 -10.96 -8.98
C ILE A 386 -2.93 -11.91 -8.36
N ALA A 387 -3.08 -11.90 -7.03
CA ALA A 387 -4.05 -12.72 -6.33
C ALA A 387 -5.49 -12.43 -6.80
N PHE A 388 -5.85 -11.15 -6.92
CA PHE A 388 -7.16 -10.73 -7.41
C PHE A 388 -7.42 -11.23 -8.84
N ALA A 389 -6.44 -11.11 -9.74
CA ALA A 389 -6.57 -11.60 -11.11
C ALA A 389 -6.77 -13.13 -11.18
N VAL A 390 -6.06 -13.90 -10.35
CA VAL A 390 -6.22 -15.36 -10.28
C VAL A 390 -7.59 -15.73 -9.72
N VAL A 391 -7.98 -15.16 -8.57
CA VAL A 391 -9.28 -15.44 -7.95
C VAL A 391 -10.43 -15.05 -8.87
N PHE A 392 -10.32 -13.90 -9.54
CA PHE A 392 -11.30 -13.45 -10.53
C PHE A 392 -11.46 -14.48 -11.65
N LEU A 393 -10.36 -14.87 -12.31
CA LEU A 393 -10.42 -15.85 -13.40
C LEU A 393 -10.90 -17.21 -12.93
N LEU A 394 -10.56 -17.61 -11.71
CA LEU A 394 -11.02 -18.86 -11.11
C LEU A 394 -12.54 -18.85 -10.96
N LYS A 395 -13.10 -17.78 -10.39
CA LYS A 395 -14.55 -17.59 -10.27
C LYS A 395 -15.23 -17.55 -11.64
N MET A 396 -14.66 -16.84 -12.61
CA MET A 396 -15.22 -16.78 -13.96
C MET A 396 -15.24 -18.16 -14.64
N SER A 397 -14.19 -18.95 -14.44
CA SER A 397 -14.05 -20.29 -15.04
C SER A 397 -14.95 -21.35 -14.39
N THR A 398 -15.35 -21.16 -13.13
CA THR A 398 -16.18 -22.15 -12.40
C THR A 398 -17.65 -21.77 -12.34
N ARG A 399 -17.98 -20.49 -12.18
CA ARG A 399 -19.36 -20.02 -11.98
C ARG A 399 -19.99 -19.44 -13.24
N PHE A 400 -19.19 -18.91 -14.15
CA PHE A 400 -19.67 -18.15 -15.31
C PHE A 400 -19.22 -18.74 -16.66
N SER A 401 -18.70 -19.97 -16.66
CA SER A 401 -18.17 -20.66 -17.84
C SER A 401 -19.19 -20.85 -18.95
N ASN A 402 -20.47 -21.01 -18.61
CA ASN A 402 -21.56 -21.14 -19.58
C ASN A 402 -22.12 -19.80 -20.05
N ALA A 403 -21.92 -18.73 -19.26
CA ALA A 403 -22.45 -17.40 -19.55
C ALA A 403 -21.53 -16.58 -20.45
N PHE A 404 -20.22 -16.85 -20.43
CA PHE A 404 -19.21 -16.14 -21.23
C PHE A 404 -18.41 -17.10 -22.09
N GLN A 405 -18.15 -16.71 -23.34
CA GLN A 405 -17.26 -17.48 -24.22
C GLN A 405 -15.81 -17.33 -23.74
N MET A 406 -15.34 -18.28 -22.94
CA MET A 406 -13.97 -18.31 -22.45
C MET A 406 -13.30 -19.66 -22.66
N ASN A 407 -12.00 -19.62 -22.99
CA ASN A 407 -11.18 -20.81 -23.09
C ASN A 407 -10.70 -21.21 -21.68
N VAL A 408 -11.53 -21.97 -20.97
CA VAL A 408 -11.25 -22.44 -19.60
C VAL A 408 -9.95 -23.23 -19.54
N GLN A 409 -9.65 -24.05 -20.55
CA GLN A 409 -8.41 -24.84 -20.61
C GLN A 409 -7.16 -23.95 -20.67
N GLU A 410 -7.22 -22.88 -21.47
CA GLU A 410 -6.13 -21.90 -21.56
C GLU A 410 -5.95 -21.13 -20.25
N ILE A 411 -7.05 -20.76 -19.58
CA ILE A 411 -7.00 -20.10 -18.27
C ILE A 411 -6.38 -21.02 -17.22
N GLN A 412 -6.80 -22.28 -17.16
CA GLN A 412 -6.23 -23.31 -16.27
C GLN A 412 -4.72 -23.47 -16.54
N ARG A 413 -4.32 -23.64 -17.80
CA ARG A 413 -2.91 -23.74 -18.20
C ARG A 413 -2.10 -22.54 -17.74
N LEU A 414 -2.63 -21.33 -17.93
CA LEU A 414 -1.98 -20.09 -17.53
C LEU A 414 -1.84 -19.98 -16.00
N MET A 415 -2.85 -20.38 -15.23
CA MET A 415 -2.78 -20.45 -13.77
C MET A 415 -1.74 -21.45 -13.29
N SER A 416 -1.68 -22.65 -13.89
CA SER A 416 -0.65 -23.65 -13.55
C SER A 416 0.77 -23.12 -13.85
N GLN A 417 0.95 -22.43 -14.97
CA GLN A 417 2.24 -21.80 -15.30
C GLN A 417 2.60 -20.70 -14.30
N LEU A 418 1.64 -19.86 -13.90
CA LEU A 418 1.85 -18.85 -12.87
C LEU A 418 2.28 -19.50 -11.56
N MET A 419 1.63 -20.58 -11.14
CA MET A 419 1.99 -21.29 -9.91
C MET A 419 3.42 -21.83 -9.94
N ASN A 420 3.90 -22.30 -11.09
CA ASN A 420 5.30 -22.72 -11.25
C ASN A 420 6.27 -21.55 -11.08
N VAL A 421 5.94 -20.39 -11.66
CA VAL A 421 6.73 -19.15 -11.49
C VAL A 421 6.75 -18.72 -10.03
N LEU A 422 5.58 -18.65 -9.37
CA LEU A 422 5.48 -18.25 -7.98
C LEU A 422 6.25 -19.20 -7.06
N ARG A 423 6.14 -20.52 -7.27
CA ARG A 423 6.94 -21.52 -6.54
C ARG A 423 8.44 -21.33 -6.75
N SER A 424 8.86 -21.02 -7.98
CA SER A 424 10.29 -20.81 -8.26
C SER A 424 10.81 -19.57 -7.52
N VAL A 425 10.09 -18.46 -7.60
CA VAL A 425 10.49 -17.18 -7.01
C VAL A 425 10.42 -17.22 -5.48
N SER A 426 9.42 -17.89 -4.90
CA SER A 426 9.21 -17.92 -3.45
C SER A 426 10.27 -18.71 -2.69
N LYS A 427 11.00 -19.63 -3.34
CA LYS A 427 12.02 -20.48 -2.70
C LYS A 427 13.12 -19.69 -1.97
N THR A 428 13.42 -18.49 -2.44
CA THR A 428 14.51 -17.65 -1.88
C THR A 428 13.98 -16.49 -1.04
N MET A 429 12.67 -16.43 -0.79
CA MET A 429 12.04 -15.35 -0.03
C MET A 429 12.01 -15.66 1.47
N HIS A 430 12.02 -14.61 2.29
CA HIS A 430 11.78 -14.76 3.72
C HIS A 430 10.37 -15.32 3.98
N PRO A 431 10.15 -16.24 4.95
CA PRO A 431 8.84 -16.81 5.26
C PRO A 431 7.71 -15.81 5.53
N ARG A 432 8.04 -14.60 6.03
CA ARG A 432 7.08 -13.51 6.28
C ARG A 432 6.73 -12.68 5.03
N HIS A 433 7.31 -12.97 3.88
CA HIS A 433 7.02 -12.23 2.65
C HIS A 433 5.61 -12.59 2.15
N LEU A 434 4.77 -11.57 1.88
CA LEU A 434 3.36 -11.77 1.52
C LEU A 434 3.14 -12.72 0.34
N LEU A 435 4.04 -12.69 -0.66
CA LEU A 435 3.92 -13.56 -1.83
C LEU A 435 3.96 -15.06 -1.48
N ILE A 436 4.63 -15.46 -0.40
CA ILE A 436 4.64 -16.86 0.05
C ILE A 436 3.23 -17.28 0.46
N VAL A 437 2.59 -16.47 1.30
CA VAL A 437 1.23 -16.75 1.79
C VAL A 437 0.23 -16.74 0.63
N ILE A 438 0.31 -15.74 -0.27
CA ILE A 438 -0.53 -15.70 -1.47
C ILE A 438 -0.32 -16.95 -2.33
N LYS A 439 0.93 -17.37 -2.56
CA LYS A 439 1.23 -18.58 -3.31
C LYS A 439 0.57 -19.81 -2.67
N ASP A 440 0.69 -19.99 -1.35
CA ASP A 440 0.06 -21.12 -0.63
C ASP A 440 -1.48 -21.10 -0.77
N CYS A 441 -2.11 -19.93 -0.59
CA CYS A 441 -3.55 -19.78 -0.74
C CYS A 441 -4.03 -20.08 -2.17
N LEU A 442 -3.31 -19.59 -3.18
CA LEU A 442 -3.66 -19.81 -4.58
C LEU A 442 -3.47 -21.26 -5.00
N GLU A 443 -2.43 -21.93 -4.50
CA GLU A 443 -2.18 -23.35 -4.72
C GLU A 443 -3.36 -24.19 -4.23
N ASN A 444 -3.75 -24.00 -2.97
CA ASN A 444 -4.90 -24.67 -2.38
C ASN A 444 -6.22 -24.38 -3.13
N ALA A 445 -6.43 -23.13 -3.57
CA ALA A 445 -7.62 -22.75 -4.31
C ALA A 445 -7.70 -23.43 -5.69
N LEU A 446 -6.55 -23.55 -6.38
CA LEU A 446 -6.48 -24.20 -7.69
C LEU A 446 -6.68 -25.71 -7.56
N GLU A 447 -6.07 -26.38 -6.58
CA GLU A 447 -6.24 -27.82 -6.36
C GLU A 447 -7.70 -28.19 -6.08
N ARG A 448 -8.43 -27.37 -5.31
CA ARG A 448 -9.84 -27.59 -4.99
C ARG A 448 -10.77 -27.45 -6.19
N ASN A 449 -10.47 -26.54 -7.11
CA ASN A 449 -11.38 -26.19 -8.21
C ASN A 449 -10.99 -26.86 -9.55
N PHE A 450 -9.70 -27.18 -9.72
CA PHE A 450 -9.12 -27.85 -10.86
C PHE A 450 -8.24 -28.99 -10.38
N PRO A 451 -8.82 -30.05 -9.80
CA PRO A 451 -8.04 -31.22 -9.41
C PRO A 451 -7.29 -31.72 -10.64
N MET A 452 -5.96 -31.77 -10.57
CA MET A 452 -5.18 -32.43 -11.60
C MET A 452 -5.71 -33.86 -11.68
N THR A 453 -6.24 -34.23 -12.85
CA THR A 453 -6.50 -35.63 -13.14
C THR A 453 -5.11 -36.24 -13.25
N ASP A 454 -4.60 -36.81 -12.16
CA ASP A 454 -3.47 -37.71 -12.26
C ASP A 454 -3.85 -38.72 -13.34
N THR A 455 -3.05 -38.75 -14.40
CA THR A 455 -3.15 -39.75 -15.45
C THR A 455 -3.15 -41.10 -14.75
N ILE A 456 -4.31 -41.74 -14.67
CA ILE A 456 -4.47 -43.07 -14.10
C ILE A 456 -3.61 -43.98 -14.98
N PHE A 457 -2.41 -44.29 -14.51
CA PHE A 457 -1.77 -45.53 -14.88
C PHE A 457 -2.69 -46.62 -14.32
N ASN A 458 -3.35 -47.33 -15.22
CA ASN A 458 -4.11 -48.53 -14.91
C ASN A 458 -3.22 -49.47 -14.09
N ASP A 459 -3.51 -49.60 -12.79
CA ASP A 459 -3.20 -50.80 -12.04
C ASP A 459 -4.52 -51.39 -11.50
N ALA A 460 -4.63 -52.69 -11.70
CA ALA A 460 -5.81 -53.53 -11.55
C ALA A 460 -6.38 -53.57 -10.11
N PRO A 461 -7.62 -54.05 -9.89
CA PRO A 461 -8.33 -53.85 -8.63
C PRO A 461 -7.85 -54.81 -7.54
N GLY A 462 -7.36 -54.24 -6.43
CA GLY A 462 -7.07 -54.94 -5.17
C GLY A 462 -7.93 -54.42 -4.02
N PHE A 463 -8.51 -55.35 -3.25
CA PHE A 463 -9.51 -55.19 -2.19
C PHE A 463 -9.14 -54.25 -1.01
N PRO A 464 -10.13 -53.80 -0.20
CA PRO A 464 -9.95 -52.70 0.74
C PRO A 464 -9.32 -53.13 2.07
N HIS A 465 -8.30 -52.41 2.52
CA HIS A 465 -7.81 -52.47 3.90
C HIS A 465 -8.17 -51.19 4.65
N THR A 466 -9.03 -51.36 5.66
CA THR A 466 -9.40 -50.40 6.68
C THR A 466 -8.16 -49.99 7.48
N PHE A 467 -7.87 -48.69 7.57
CA PHE A 467 -6.91 -48.15 8.54
C PHE A 467 -7.57 -47.09 9.43
N GLN A 468 -7.53 -47.36 10.73
CA GLN A 468 -7.93 -46.46 11.81
C GLN A 468 -6.97 -45.26 11.90
N ALA A 469 -7.55 -44.08 12.08
CA ALA A 469 -6.82 -42.85 12.39
C ALA A 469 -6.16 -42.95 13.77
N SER A 470 -4.88 -42.59 13.85
CA SER A 470 -4.16 -42.31 15.09
C SER A 470 -3.76 -40.84 15.09
N GLU A 471 -4.21 -40.10 16.11
CA GLU A 471 -3.82 -38.71 16.36
C GLU A 471 -2.34 -38.61 16.76
N PRO A 472 -1.66 -37.50 16.41
CA PRO A 472 -0.52 -37.05 17.18
C PRO A 472 -0.75 -35.67 17.80
N ASN A 473 -0.84 -35.70 19.14
CA ASN A 473 -0.17 -34.83 20.12
C ASN A 473 -0.03 -33.33 19.81
N GLN A 474 -0.83 -32.54 20.54
CA GLN A 474 -0.71 -31.09 20.68
C GLN A 474 0.59 -30.71 21.41
N GLY A 475 1.52 -30.07 20.70
CA GLY A 475 2.58 -29.25 21.27
C GLY A 475 2.19 -27.78 21.19
N TYR A 476 2.08 -27.13 22.35
CA TYR A 476 1.78 -25.71 22.52
C TYR A 476 2.63 -24.82 21.59
N ARG A 477 2.00 -24.30 20.53
CA ARG A 477 2.51 -23.19 19.72
C ARG A 477 1.66 -21.97 20.10
N GLY A 478 2.29 -20.95 20.67
CA GLY A 478 1.60 -19.75 21.14
C GLY A 478 0.75 -19.11 20.04
N ASP A 479 -0.56 -19.13 20.24
CA ASP A 479 -1.58 -18.47 19.43
C ASP A 479 -1.39 -16.95 19.52
N LEU A 480 -0.76 -16.37 18.51
CA LEU A 480 -0.74 -14.93 18.22
C LEU A 480 -0.92 -14.63 16.73
N PHE A 481 -1.19 -15.66 15.92
CA PHE A 481 -1.47 -15.53 14.49
C PHE A 481 -2.77 -16.24 14.19
N GLY A 482 -3.87 -15.51 14.33
CA GLY A 482 -5.16 -15.97 13.85
C GLY A 482 -5.14 -16.13 12.33
N ASP A 483 -5.63 -17.29 11.91
CA ASP A 483 -6.01 -17.71 10.55
C ASP A 483 -6.99 -16.73 9.84
N ASP A 484 -7.39 -15.66 10.53
CA ASP A 484 -8.43 -14.70 10.15
C ASP A 484 -7.95 -13.47 9.39
N THR A 485 -6.64 -13.18 9.30
CA THR A 485 -6.23 -11.89 8.69
C THR A 485 -6.39 -11.87 7.17
N LEU A 486 -6.01 -12.91 6.43
CA LEU A 486 -6.26 -12.95 4.98
C LEU A 486 -7.68 -13.40 4.62
N ASN A 487 -8.29 -14.26 5.44
CA ASN A 487 -9.71 -14.64 5.28
C ASN A 487 -10.64 -13.43 5.53
N GLY A 488 -10.39 -12.65 6.58
CA GLY A 488 -11.22 -11.49 6.94
C GLY A 488 -11.10 -10.31 5.99
N TYR A 489 -9.91 -10.05 5.41
CA TYR A 489 -9.68 -8.85 4.59
C TYR A 489 -9.78 -9.07 3.07
N PHE A 490 -9.67 -10.31 2.56
CA PHE A 490 -9.72 -10.59 1.12
C PHE A 490 -10.99 -11.32 0.67
N LEU A 491 -11.62 -12.07 1.56
CA LEU A 491 -12.74 -12.96 1.22
C LEU A 491 -14.10 -12.47 1.74
N ASN A 492 -14.17 -11.76 2.87
CA ASN A 492 -15.46 -11.30 3.42
C ASN A 492 -16.11 -10.14 2.67
N GLU A 493 -15.36 -9.28 1.97
CA GLU A 493 -15.97 -8.27 1.07
C GLU A 493 -16.40 -8.84 -0.29
N TYR A 494 -16.03 -10.10 -0.56
CA TYR A 494 -16.48 -10.88 -1.72
C TYR A 494 -17.15 -12.19 -1.28
N ASP A 495 -17.94 -12.10 -0.20
CA ASP A 495 -18.63 -13.24 0.40
C ASP A 495 -19.77 -13.71 -0.50
N PHE A 496 -19.45 -14.68 -1.35
CA PHE A 496 -20.43 -15.52 -2.05
C PHE A 496 -20.22 -16.99 -1.66
N LEU A 497 -19.84 -17.26 -0.41
CA LEU A 497 -19.62 -18.61 0.10
C LEU A 497 -20.40 -18.88 1.39
N VAL A 498 -21.69 -18.53 1.38
CA VAL A 498 -22.70 -19.23 2.19
C VAL A 498 -23.64 -19.95 1.24
N ASN A 499 -23.36 -21.21 0.96
CA ASN A 499 -24.37 -22.10 0.38
C ASN A 499 -25.42 -22.38 1.46
N HIS A 500 -26.65 -21.94 1.19
CA HIS A 500 -27.85 -22.50 1.80
C HIS A 500 -27.95 -23.98 1.42
N PHE A 501 -27.58 -24.87 2.33
CA PHE A 501 -28.13 -26.22 2.33
C PHE A 501 -29.62 -26.11 2.72
N GLN A 502 -30.50 -26.11 1.72
CA GLN A 502 -31.89 -26.54 1.92
C GLN A 502 -31.88 -28.07 1.89
N GLU A 503 -32.08 -28.69 3.06
CA GLU A 503 -32.54 -30.07 3.12
C GLU A 503 -33.94 -30.16 2.50
N PRO A 504 -34.24 -31.17 1.68
CA PRO A 504 -35.60 -31.45 1.28
C PRO A 504 -36.37 -32.03 2.47
N ALA A 505 -37.44 -31.35 2.89
CA ALA A 505 -38.38 -31.85 3.87
C ALA A 505 -39.08 -33.12 3.36
N LEU A 506 -39.02 -34.18 4.17
CA LEU A 506 -40.05 -35.22 4.25
C LEU A 506 -40.75 -35.09 5.60
#